data_AF-A0A242D9M1-F1
#
_entry.id   AF-A0A242D9M1-F1
#
_cell.length_a   1.000
_cell.length_b   1.000
_cell.length_c   1.000
_cell.angle_alpha   90.00
_cell.angle_beta   90.00
_cell.angle_gamma   90.00
#
_symmetry.space_group_name_H-M   'P 1'
#
loop_
_entity.id
_entity.type
_entity.pdbx_description
1 polymer ?
#
loop_
_entity_poly.entity_id
_entity_poly.type
_entity_poly.pdbx_seq_one_letter_code
_entity_poly.pdbx_strand_id
1 'polypeptide(L)'
;MAEYLKERYAATAASLSKKLVRRNFQPIICQNLEEAKERALEKIDQNQSVGFGGSITIEQSGIIEELYQRGQKMIDREKTTSPEERHQVMKQALTADCFLTSINGITEDGVLVNIDSVGNRVAALTYGPDK
;
A
#
# COMPACT_ATOMS: atom_id res chain seq x y z
N MET A 1 -12.34 25.65 11.79
CA MET A 1 -11.49 25.35 10.62
C MET A 1 -11.14 23.87 10.53
N ALA A 2 -10.63 23.24 11.61
CA ALA A 2 -10.27 21.82 11.61
C ALA A 2 -11.47 20.87 11.35
N GLU A 3 -12.64 21.15 11.91
CA GLU A 3 -13.85 20.35 11.74
C GLU A 3 -14.37 20.38 10.29
N TYR A 4 -14.49 21.57 9.69
CA TYR A 4 -14.82 21.73 8.28
C TYR A 4 -13.88 20.97 7.33
N LEU A 5 -12.56 21.00 7.59
CA LEU A 5 -11.60 20.25 6.78
C LEU A 5 -11.82 18.74 6.89
N LYS A 6 -12.13 18.24 8.09
CA LYS A 6 -12.43 16.83 8.34
C LYS A 6 -13.69 16.40 7.59
N GLU A 7 -14.76 17.18 7.66
CA GLU A 7 -16.01 16.93 6.93
C GLU A 7 -15.78 16.94 5.42
N ARG A 8 -15.02 17.91 4.92
CA ARG A 8 -14.65 18.00 3.51
C ARG A 8 -13.89 16.76 3.05
N TYR A 9 -12.88 16.31 3.80
CA TYR A 9 -12.12 15.10 3.46
C TYR A 9 -12.98 13.84 3.49
N ALA A 10 -13.88 13.72 4.48
CA ALA A 10 -14.82 12.61 4.54
C ALA A 10 -15.76 12.58 3.32
N ALA A 11 -16.30 13.74 2.93
CA ALA A 11 -17.14 13.86 1.74
C ALA A 11 -16.37 13.53 0.45
N THR A 12 -15.13 14.03 0.30
CA THR A 12 -14.25 13.71 -0.83
C THR A 12 -13.94 12.21 -0.88
N ALA A 13 -13.57 11.59 0.25
CA ALA A 13 -13.28 10.16 0.32
C ALA A 13 -14.52 9.31 -0.03
N ALA A 14 -15.70 9.67 0.44
CA ALA A 14 -16.95 8.99 0.11
C ALA A 14 -17.29 9.09 -1.39
N SER A 15 -17.06 10.25 -2.00
CA SER A 15 -17.23 10.45 -3.45
C SER A 15 -16.23 9.60 -4.26
N LEU A 16 -14.94 9.65 -3.91
CA LEU A 16 -13.90 8.88 -4.57
C LEU A 16 -14.10 7.37 -4.41
N SER A 17 -14.54 6.91 -3.24
CA SER A 17 -14.82 5.50 -2.98
C SER A 17 -15.80 4.92 -4.01
N LYS A 18 -16.90 5.63 -4.32
CA LYS A 18 -17.87 5.20 -5.35
C LYS A 18 -17.22 5.06 -6.73
N LYS A 19 -16.25 5.92 -7.08
CA LYS A 19 -15.55 5.90 -8.37
C LYS A 19 -14.49 4.81 -8.45
N LEU A 20 -13.86 4.47 -7.32
CA LEU A 20 -12.92 3.37 -7.18
C LEU A 20 -13.63 2.01 -7.23
N VAL A 21 -14.79 1.88 -6.58
CA VAL A 21 -15.63 0.66 -6.64
C VAL A 21 -16.05 0.35 -8.08
N ARG A 22 -16.41 1.36 -8.88
CA ARG A 22 -16.71 1.19 -10.32
C ARG A 22 -15.52 0.69 -11.15
N ARG A 23 -14.32 0.75 -10.60
CA ARG A 23 -13.06 0.25 -11.19
C ARG A 23 -12.56 -1.02 -10.51
N ASN A 24 -13.44 -1.72 -9.78
CA ASN A 24 -13.16 -2.98 -9.07
C ASN A 24 -12.16 -2.87 -7.91
N PHE A 25 -11.92 -1.66 -7.39
CA PHE A 25 -11.22 -1.51 -6.12
C PHE A 25 -12.16 -1.72 -4.93
N GLN A 26 -11.60 -2.14 -3.80
CA GLN A 26 -12.32 -2.29 -2.52
C GLN A 26 -11.82 -1.24 -1.50
N PRO A 27 -12.17 0.05 -1.67
CA PRO A 27 -11.67 1.11 -0.81
C PRO A 27 -12.21 0.98 0.63
N ILE A 28 -11.32 1.15 1.61
CA ILE A 28 -11.66 1.26 3.04
C ILE A 28 -11.29 2.67 3.49
N ILE A 29 -12.25 3.42 4.02
CA ILE A 29 -12.02 4.78 4.53
C ILE A 29 -11.75 4.69 6.03
N CYS A 30 -10.59 5.16 6.46
CA CYS A 30 -10.16 5.17 7.86
C CYS A 30 -10.02 6.61 8.36
N GLN A 31 -10.28 6.85 9.65
CA GLN A 31 -10.21 8.18 10.28
C GLN A 31 -8.78 8.62 10.58
N ASN A 32 -7.87 7.67 10.76
CA ASN A 32 -6.47 7.90 11.11
C ASN A 32 -5.60 6.72 10.67
N LEU A 33 -4.30 6.85 10.90
CA LEU A 33 -3.30 5.89 10.45
C LEU A 33 -3.34 4.58 11.26
N GLU A 34 -3.71 4.64 12.54
CA GLU A 34 -3.86 3.45 13.39
C GLU A 34 -4.99 2.55 12.88
N GLU A 35 -6.16 3.12 12.60
CA GLU A 35 -7.27 2.37 11.99
C GLU A 35 -6.87 1.82 10.62
N ALA A 36 -6.14 2.60 9.81
CA ALA A 36 -5.66 2.12 8.51
C ALA A 36 -4.70 0.92 8.63
N LYS A 37 -3.79 0.94 9.61
CA LYS A 37 -2.90 -0.19 9.92
C LYS A 37 -3.71 -1.42 10.33
N GLU A 38 -4.63 -1.28 11.28
CA GLU A 38 -5.46 -2.40 11.77
C GLU A 38 -6.22 -3.05 10.61
N ARG A 39 -6.91 -2.25 9.79
CA ARG A 39 -7.66 -2.74 8.62
C ARG A 39 -6.77 -3.40 7.57
N ALA A 40 -5.56 -2.88 7.36
CA ALA A 40 -4.62 -3.49 6.43
C ALA A 40 -4.11 -4.85 6.95
N LEU A 41 -3.79 -4.95 8.25
CA LEU A 41 -3.33 -6.19 8.88
C LEU A 41 -4.39 -7.30 8.86
N GLU A 42 -5.67 -6.95 9.01
CA GLU A 42 -6.82 -7.88 8.88
C GLU A 42 -6.92 -8.50 7.48
N LYS A 43 -6.40 -7.82 6.45
CA LYS A 43 -6.47 -8.27 5.05
C LYS A 43 -5.33 -9.17 4.63
N ILE A 44 -4.24 -9.15 5.40
CA ILE A 44 -3.03 -9.93 5.14
C ILE A 44 -3.11 -11.20 5.99
N ASP A 45 -3.27 -12.35 5.33
CA ASP A 45 -3.24 -13.65 6.00
C ASP A 45 -1.82 -13.93 6.56
N GLN A 46 -1.74 -14.58 7.72
CA GLN A 46 -0.46 -14.85 8.38
C GLN A 46 0.49 -15.73 7.54
N ASN A 47 -0.05 -16.59 6.67
CA ASN A 47 0.74 -17.48 5.81
C ASN A 47 1.18 -16.83 4.49
N GLN A 48 0.64 -15.65 4.16
CA GLN A 48 0.96 -14.95 2.93
C GLN A 48 2.36 -14.32 2.99
N SER A 49 3.02 -14.24 1.85
CA SER A 49 4.23 -13.43 1.70
C SER A 49 3.86 -11.98 1.41
N VAL A 50 4.57 -11.04 2.02
CA VAL A 50 4.34 -9.60 1.83
C VAL A 50 5.60 -8.96 1.25
N GLY A 51 5.46 -8.44 0.03
CA GLY A 51 6.40 -7.50 -0.56
C GLY A 51 5.95 -6.07 -0.29
N PHE A 52 6.88 -5.11 -0.34
CA PHE A 52 6.49 -3.71 -0.23
C PHE A 52 7.45 -2.78 -0.98
N GLY A 53 6.89 -1.67 -1.44
CA GLY A 53 7.63 -0.58 -2.07
C GLY A 53 8.01 0.51 -1.07
N GLY A 54 8.85 1.44 -1.49
CA GLY A 54 9.16 2.62 -0.67
C GLY A 54 7.92 3.50 -0.47
N SER A 55 7.57 3.75 0.79
CA SER A 55 6.44 4.61 1.16
C SER A 55 6.59 5.13 2.59
N ILE A 56 6.64 6.47 2.72
CA ILE A 56 6.68 7.15 4.02
C ILE A 56 5.40 6.87 4.81
N THR A 57 4.24 6.79 4.17
CA THR A 57 2.97 6.52 4.85
C THR A 57 2.94 5.11 5.45
N ILE A 58 3.50 4.12 4.75
CA ILE A 58 3.61 2.75 5.27
C ILE A 58 4.57 2.71 6.46
N GLU A 59 5.74 3.35 6.35
CA GLU A 59 6.71 3.47 7.44
C GLU A 59 6.09 4.15 8.68
N GLN A 60 5.45 5.31 8.49
CA GLN A 60 4.80 6.05 9.58
C GLN A 60 3.64 5.29 10.22
N SER A 61 3.02 4.35 9.50
CA SER A 61 1.91 3.56 10.05
C SER A 61 2.35 2.52 11.07
N GLY A 62 3.63 2.13 11.07
CA GLY A 62 4.14 1.05 11.92
C GLY A 62 3.72 -0.36 11.45
N ILE A 63 3.12 -0.49 10.27
CA ILE A 63 2.61 -1.79 9.78
C ILE A 63 3.74 -2.78 9.49
N ILE A 64 4.91 -2.31 9.04
CA ILE A 64 6.04 -3.17 8.70
C ILE A 64 6.60 -3.83 9.96
N GLU A 65 6.74 -3.05 11.03
CA GLU A 65 7.17 -3.52 12.35
C GLU A 65 6.20 -4.57 12.91
N GLU A 66 4.89 -4.32 12.80
CA GLU A 66 3.86 -5.25 13.26
C GLU A 66 3.87 -6.57 12.47
N LEU A 67 4.05 -6.49 11.14
CA LEU A 67 4.19 -7.67 10.27
C LEU A 67 5.42 -8.50 10.66
N TYR A 68 6.54 -7.86 11.00
CA TYR A 68 7.71 -8.56 11.53
C TYR A 68 7.45 -9.20 12.89
N GLN A 69 6.82 -8.47 13.82
CA GLN A 69 6.53 -8.96 15.18
C GLN A 69 5.62 -10.19 15.18
N ARG A 70 4.63 -10.25 14.28
CA ARG A 70 3.73 -11.40 14.15
C ARG A 70 4.31 -12.55 13.31
N GLY A 71 5.55 -12.44 12.85
CA GLY A 71 6.26 -13.49 12.12
C GLY A 71 5.85 -13.63 10.64
N GLN A 72 5.41 -12.54 10.00
CA GLN A 72 5.05 -12.55 8.58
C GLN A 72 6.26 -12.90 7.69
N LYS A 73 6.02 -13.61 6.58
CA LYS A 73 7.02 -13.81 5.53
C LYS A 73 7.21 -12.53 4.70
N MET A 74 8.22 -11.73 5.06
CA MET A 74 8.51 -10.45 4.40
C MET A 74 9.52 -10.59 3.25
N ILE A 75 9.29 -9.88 2.14
CA ILE A 75 10.24 -9.66 1.05
C ILE A 75 10.68 -8.20 1.11
N ASP A 76 11.82 -7.97 1.75
CA ASP A 76 12.27 -6.65 2.16
C ASP A 76 13.59 -6.27 1.49
N ARG A 77 13.50 -5.34 0.53
CA ARG A 77 14.66 -4.81 -0.20
C ARG A 77 15.58 -3.95 0.68
N GLU A 78 15.11 -3.41 1.80
CA GLU A 78 15.91 -2.55 2.69
C GLU A 78 16.92 -3.35 3.52
N LYS A 79 16.76 -4.68 3.59
CA LYS A 79 17.70 -5.59 4.27
C LYS A 79 18.86 -6.08 3.40
N THR A 80 18.89 -5.72 2.12
CA THR A 80 19.96 -6.12 1.19
C THR A 80 21.21 -5.25 1.35
N THR A 81 22.38 -5.79 1.00
CA THR A 81 23.66 -5.09 1.19
C THR A 81 24.27 -4.53 -0.10
N SER A 82 23.78 -4.94 -1.27
CA SER A 82 24.26 -4.48 -2.58
C SER A 82 23.12 -4.00 -3.49
N PRO A 83 23.39 -3.08 -4.43
CA PRO A 83 22.40 -2.65 -5.43
C PRO A 83 21.85 -3.82 -6.28
N GLU A 84 22.69 -4.78 -6.63
CA GLU A 84 22.32 -5.95 -7.42
C GLU A 84 21.36 -6.85 -6.66
N GLU A 85 21.66 -7.15 -5.40
CA GLU A 85 20.78 -7.92 -4.53
C GLU A 85 19.45 -7.19 -4.30
N ARG A 86 19.51 -5.89 -4.03
CA ARG A 86 18.32 -5.04 -3.89
C ARG A 86 17.41 -5.13 -5.11
N HIS A 87 17.97 -5.11 -6.30
CA HIS A 87 17.22 -5.24 -7.55
C HIS A 87 16.55 -6.61 -7.70
N GLN A 88 17.25 -7.69 -7.32
CA GLN A 88 16.66 -9.04 -7.33
C GLN A 88 15.51 -9.17 -6.32
N VAL A 89 15.68 -8.64 -5.11
CA VAL A 89 14.62 -8.66 -4.08
C VAL A 89 13.43 -7.80 -4.51
N MET A 90 13.63 -6.65 -5.17
CA MET A 90 12.54 -5.86 -5.74
C MET A 90 11.75 -6.66 -6.79
N LYS A 91 12.41 -7.44 -7.65
CA LYS A 91 11.72 -8.33 -8.60
C LYS A 91 10.97 -9.46 -7.89
N GLN A 92 11.59 -10.06 -6.88
CA GLN A 92 10.97 -11.12 -6.07
C GLN A 92 9.71 -10.61 -5.35
N ALA A 93 9.69 -9.35 -4.91
CA ALA A 93 8.52 -8.77 -4.27
C ALA A 93 7.28 -8.72 -5.18
N LEU A 94 7.46 -8.78 -6.51
CA LEU A 94 6.35 -8.86 -7.48
C LEU A 94 5.69 -10.25 -7.51
N THR A 95 6.30 -11.26 -6.89
CA THR A 95 5.74 -12.61 -6.74
C THR A 95 5.25 -12.88 -5.32
N ALA A 96 5.12 -11.82 -4.49
CA ALA A 96 4.51 -11.93 -3.18
C ALA A 96 3.02 -12.28 -3.30
N ASP A 97 2.40 -12.69 -2.21
CA ASP A 97 0.95 -12.86 -2.15
C ASP A 97 0.23 -11.53 -1.92
N CYS A 98 0.92 -10.56 -1.30
CA CYS A 98 0.44 -9.20 -1.08
C CYS A 98 1.55 -8.17 -1.31
N PHE A 99 1.24 -7.04 -1.94
CA PHE A 99 2.18 -5.91 -2.08
C PHE A 99 1.69 -4.64 -1.38
N LEU A 100 2.44 -4.16 -0.39
CA LEU A 100 2.14 -2.88 0.26
C LEU A 100 2.78 -1.71 -0.50
N THR A 101 1.96 -0.73 -0.87
CA THR A 101 2.44 0.51 -1.51
C THR A 101 1.55 1.70 -1.24
N SER A 102 2.08 2.91 -1.42
CA SER A 102 1.30 4.14 -1.52
C SER A 102 1.16 4.58 -2.97
N ILE A 103 0.11 5.35 -3.24
CA ILE A 103 -0.09 6.08 -4.49
C ILE A 103 0.40 7.52 -4.37
N ASN A 104 0.81 8.14 -5.48
CA ASN A 104 1.19 9.56 -5.46
C ASN A 104 -0.04 10.47 -5.42
N GLY A 105 -1.15 10.04 -6.01
CA GLY A 105 -2.43 10.73 -5.96
C GLY A 105 -3.55 9.92 -6.58
N ILE A 106 -4.78 10.37 -6.34
CA ILE A 106 -5.98 9.86 -6.99
C ILE A 106 -6.69 11.08 -7.59
N THR A 107 -6.97 11.05 -8.89
CA THR A 107 -7.73 12.13 -9.53
C THR A 107 -9.15 12.15 -8.99
N GLU A 108 -9.86 13.28 -9.16
CA GLU A 108 -11.26 13.37 -8.76
C GLU A 108 -12.12 12.32 -9.46
N ASP A 109 -11.73 11.82 -10.63
CA ASP A 109 -12.42 10.78 -11.38
C ASP A 109 -12.10 9.35 -10.94
N GLY A 110 -11.27 9.16 -9.91
CA GLY A 110 -10.90 7.86 -9.38
C GLY A 110 -9.82 7.15 -10.21
N VAL A 111 -8.91 7.90 -10.82
CA VAL A 111 -7.73 7.36 -11.51
C VAL A 111 -6.53 7.44 -10.57
N LEU A 112 -5.84 6.31 -10.36
CA LEU A 112 -4.61 6.28 -9.58
C LEU A 112 -3.46 6.87 -10.40
N VAL A 113 -2.70 7.77 -9.79
CA VAL A 113 -1.48 8.35 -10.37
C VAL A 113 -0.30 7.84 -9.55
N ASN A 114 0.62 7.14 -10.23
CA ASN A 114 1.84 6.64 -9.62
C ASN A 114 3.03 6.88 -10.54
N ILE A 115 4.03 7.62 -10.05
CA ILE A 115 5.29 7.87 -10.73
C ILE A 115 6.35 7.10 -9.96
N ASP A 116 7.08 6.24 -10.64
CA ASP A 116 8.01 5.34 -10.00
C ASP A 116 9.32 5.28 -10.75
N SER A 117 10.43 5.20 -10.01
CA SER A 117 11.77 5.29 -10.59
C SER A 117 12.09 4.07 -11.44
N VAL A 118 12.35 2.93 -10.80
CA VAL A 118 12.66 1.66 -11.48
C VAL A 118 11.40 0.85 -11.83
N GLY A 119 10.21 1.42 -11.60
CA GLY A 119 8.92 0.83 -11.96
C GLY A 119 8.41 -0.30 -11.08
N ASN A 120 9.04 -0.60 -9.94
CA ASN A 120 8.65 -1.69 -9.04
C ASN A 120 7.21 -1.56 -8.49
N ARG A 121 6.82 -0.38 -7.98
CA ARG A 121 5.47 -0.12 -7.45
C ARG A 121 4.43 -0.15 -8.56
N VAL A 122 4.76 0.42 -9.73
CA VAL A 122 3.84 0.38 -10.88
C VAL A 122 3.66 -1.06 -11.35
N ALA A 123 4.73 -1.84 -11.49
CA ALA A 123 4.65 -3.25 -11.86
C ALA A 123 3.85 -4.07 -10.85
N ALA A 124 4.02 -3.82 -9.55
CA ALA A 124 3.24 -4.48 -8.50
C ALA A 124 1.73 -4.19 -8.65
N LEU A 125 1.36 -2.93 -8.88
CA LEU A 125 -0.04 -2.51 -9.02
C LEU A 125 -0.72 -2.98 -10.30
N THR A 126 0.02 -3.14 -11.41
CA THR A 126 -0.58 -3.42 -12.73
C THR A 126 -0.47 -4.87 -13.17
N TYR A 127 0.48 -5.64 -12.61
CA TYR A 127 0.73 -7.02 -13.02
C TYR A 127 1.17 -7.96 -11.89
N GLY A 128 1.71 -7.43 -10.80
CA GLY A 128 2.34 -8.20 -9.74
C GLY A 128 1.37 -9.02 -8.89
N PRO A 129 1.48 -8.99 -7.55
CA PRO A 129 0.70 -9.85 -6.68
C PRO A 129 -0.82 -9.79 -6.90
N ASP A 130 -1.50 -10.88 -6.59
CA ASP A 130 -2.97 -10.97 -6.67
C ASP A 130 -3.68 -10.02 -5.67
N LYS A 131 -2.95 -9.46 -4.70
CA LYS A 131 -3.44 -8.51 -3.69
C LYS A 131 -2.51 -7.34 -3.42
#